data_AF-A0A6Y2X1C3-F1
#
_entry.id   AF-A0A6Y2X1C3-F1
#
_cell.length_a   1.000
_cell.length_b   1.000
_cell.length_c   1.000
_cell.angle_alpha   90.00
_cell.angle_beta   90.00
_cell.angle_gamma   90.00
#
_symmetry.space_group_name_H-M   'P 1'
#
loop_
_entity.id
_entity.type
_entity.pdbx_description
1 polymer ?
#
loop_
_entity_poly.entity_id
_entity_poly.type
_entity_poly.pdbx_seq_one_letter_code
_entity_poly.pdbx_strand_id
1 'polypeptide(L)' 'GYSDITGSEKNNFIISSRRADNVRELLLEQGINKKNISVHAHGSTSKFNKHLSTKHSLSDQEENYSLNRRVSILTD' A
#
# COMPACT_ATOMS: atom_id res chain seq x y z
N GLY A 1 -1.26 -0.66 -4.85
CA GLY A 1 -1.30 -1.03 -3.42
C GLY A 1 0.09 -1.33 -2.92
N TYR A 2 0.32 -1.19 -1.62
CA TYR A 2 1.63 -1.37 -0.97
C TYR A 2 1.48 -2.19 0.31
N SER A 3 2.53 -2.91 0.71
CA SER A 3 2.69 -3.52 2.02
C SER A 3 3.87 -2.90 2.77
N ASP A 4 3.98 -3.22 4.06
CA ASP A 4 5.23 -3.02 4.79
C ASP A 4 6.29 -4.06 4.36
N ILE A 5 7.47 -3.98 4.99
CA ILE A 5 8.63 -4.82 4.68
C ILE A 5 8.60 -6.18 5.39
N THR A 6 7.57 -6.48 6.17
CA THR A 6 7.52 -7.73 6.94
C THR A 6 7.10 -8.90 6.04
N GLY A 7 7.62 -10.10 6.31
CA GLY A 7 7.29 -11.31 5.54
C GLY A 7 8.01 -11.44 4.19
N SER A 8 7.53 -12.34 3.34
CA SER A 8 8.16 -12.63 2.05
C SER A 8 7.67 -11.69 0.95
N GLU A 9 8.56 -11.36 0.01
CA GLU A 9 8.23 -10.51 -1.15
C GLU A 9 7.04 -11.04 -1.97
N LYS A 10 6.96 -12.36 -2.15
CA LYS A 10 5.83 -13.00 -2.83
C LYS A 10 4.50 -12.73 -2.11
N ASN A 11 4.48 -12.87 -0.79
CA ASN A 11 3.26 -12.60 0.00
C ASN A 11 2.92 -11.11 -0.01
N ASN A 12 3.92 -10.26 0.10
CA ASN A 12 3.77 -8.81 0.03
C ASN A 12 3.20 -8.35 -1.30
N PHE A 13 3.64 -8.93 -2.41
CA PHE A 13 3.06 -8.67 -3.73
C PHE A 13 1.57 -9.05 -3.78
N ILE A 14 1.22 -10.26 -3.32
CA ILE A 14 -0.18 -10.74 -3.26
C ILE A 14 -1.06 -9.82 -2.40
N ILE A 15 -0.59 -9.47 -1.19
CA ILE A 15 -1.32 -8.57 -0.27
C ILE A 15 -1.50 -7.19 -0.89
N SER A 16 -0.44 -6.65 -1.51
CA SER A 16 -0.47 -5.33 -2.14
C SER A 16 -1.42 -5.28 -3.35
N SER A 17 -1.57 -6.39 -4.09
CA SER A 17 -2.56 -6.55 -5.16
C SER A 17 -3.97 -6.53 -4.58
N ARG A 18 -4.26 -7.41 -3.61
CA ARG A 18 -5.59 -7.50 -2.97
C ARG A 18 -6.05 -6.17 -2.39
N ARG A 19 -5.15 -5.41 -1.76
CA ARG A 19 -5.46 -4.06 -1.26
C ARG A 19 -5.91 -3.12 -2.37
N ALA A 20 -5.21 -3.14 -3.50
CA ALA A 20 -5.53 -2.28 -4.64
C ALA A 20 -6.81 -2.73 -5.36
N ASP A 21 -7.02 -4.04 -5.47
CA ASP A 21 -8.25 -4.63 -6.02
C ASP A 21 -9.47 -4.27 -5.16
N ASN A 22 -9.39 -4.38 -3.83
CA ASN A 22 -10.51 -4.01 -2.95
C ASN A 22 -10.93 -2.54 -3.10
N VAL A 23 -9.95 -1.63 -3.27
CA VAL A 23 -10.25 -0.21 -3.53
C VAL A 23 -10.89 -0.03 -4.91
N ARG A 24 -10.43 -0.76 -5.95
CA ARG A 24 -11.10 -0.76 -7.26
C ARG A 24 -12.56 -1.19 -7.09
N GLU A 25 -12.84 -2.30 -6.43
CA GLU A 25 -14.21 -2.80 -6.27
C GLU A 25 -15.10 -1.76 -5.57
N LEU A 26 -14.61 -1.13 -4.50
CA LEU A 26 -15.33 -0.03 -3.84
C LEU A 26 -15.64 1.12 -4.80
N LEU A 27 -14.69 1.53 -5.65
CA LEU A 27 -14.90 2.60 -6.63
C LEU A 27 -15.92 2.19 -7.72
N LEU A 28 -15.92 0.92 -8.13
CA LEU A 28 -16.93 0.39 -9.06
C LEU A 28 -18.32 0.41 -8.44
N GLU A 29 -18.44 0.04 -7.16
CA GLU A 29 -19.70 0.11 -6.39
C GLU A 29 -20.23 1.54 -6.27
N GLN A 30 -19.35 2.54 -6.23
CA GLN A 30 -19.72 3.96 -6.28
C GLN A 30 -20.03 4.47 -7.70
N GLY A 31 -20.01 3.60 -8.71
CA GLY A 31 -20.40 3.92 -10.08
C GLY A 31 -19.26 4.40 -10.98
N ILE A 32 -18.00 4.35 -10.54
CA ILE A 32 -16.87 4.65 -11.43
C ILE A 32 -16.73 3.53 -12.47
N ASN A 33 -16.58 3.91 -13.73
CA ASN A 33 -16.44 2.91 -14.80
C ASN A 33 -15.11 2.17 -14.67
N LYS A 34 -15.15 0.83 -14.76
CA LYS A 34 -13.97 -0.05 -14.73
C LYS A 34 -12.87 0.34 -15.70
N LYS A 35 -13.21 0.86 -16.88
CA LYS A 35 -12.21 1.29 -17.87
C LYS A 35 -11.38 2.50 -17.42
N ASN A 36 -11.85 3.24 -16.41
CA ASN A 36 -11.17 4.42 -15.86
C ASN A 36 -10.23 4.07 -14.69
N ILE A 37 -10.15 2.78 -14.30
CA ILE A 37 -9.36 2.36 -13.14
C ILE A 37 -8.31 1.33 -13.59
N SER A 38 -7.05 1.64 -13.37
CA SER A 38 -5.94 0.67 -13.49
C SER A 38 -5.41 0.32 -12.10
N VAL A 39 -5.05 -0.94 -11.91
CA VAL A 39 -4.62 -1.48 -10.61
C VAL A 39 -3.20 -1.98 -10.71
N HIS A 40 -2.34 -1.52 -9.81
CA HIS A 40 -0.93 -1.92 -9.75
C HIS A 40 -0.54 -2.37 -8.33
N ALA A 41 0.14 -3.51 -8.26
CA ALA A 41 0.71 -4.07 -7.05
C ALA A 41 2.20 -3.71 -6.96
N HIS A 42 2.64 -3.16 -5.84
CA HIS A 42 4.03 -2.74 -5.64
C HIS A 42 4.78 -3.57 -4.60
N GLY A 43 4.12 -4.54 -3.95
CA GLY A 43 4.74 -5.35 -2.90
C GLY A 43 5.15 -4.51 -1.69
N SER A 44 6.28 -4.90 -1.09
CA SER A 44 6.85 -4.20 0.05
C SER A 44 7.47 -2.86 -0.37
N THR A 45 7.38 -1.86 0.49
CA THR A 45 8.09 -0.60 0.25
C THR A 45 8.61 -0.01 1.55
N SER A 46 9.77 0.62 1.43
CA SER A 46 10.44 1.40 2.48
C SER A 46 10.41 2.90 2.19
N LYS A 47 9.66 3.36 1.18
CA LYS A 47 9.71 4.77 0.72
C LYS A 47 9.39 5.80 1.81
N PHE A 48 8.63 5.44 2.84
CA PHE A 48 8.31 6.32 3.97
C PHE A 48 9.32 6.23 5.14
N ASN A 49 10.45 5.54 4.97
CA ASN A 49 11.49 5.36 6.00
C ASN A 49 12.35 6.60 6.29
N LYS A 50 12.27 7.65 5.46
CA LYS A 50 13.30 8.69 5.43
C LYS A 50 13.29 9.66 6.64
N HIS A 51 12.16 9.78 7.35
CA HIS A 51 12.04 10.70 8.50
C HIS A 51 11.90 10.03 9.88
N LEU A 52 11.59 8.72 9.93
CA LEU A 52 11.43 7.98 11.20
C LEU A 52 12.73 7.30 11.68
N SER A 53 13.72 7.13 10.79
CA SER A 53 14.98 6.45 11.12
C SER A 53 15.91 7.20 12.09
N THR A 54 15.60 8.44 12.46
CA THR A 54 16.40 9.23 13.42
C THR A 54 15.96 9.04 14.86
N LYS A 55 14.90 8.26 15.13
CA LYS A 55 14.48 7.86 16.48
C LYS A 55 14.31 6.35 16.53
N HIS A 56 15.00 5.72 17.48
CA HIS A 56 15.17 4.25 17.57
C HIS A 56 14.11 3.58 18.46
N SER A 57 12.87 4.07 18.52
CA SER A 57 11.84 3.44 19.35
C SER A 57 11.02 2.40 18.57
N LEU A 58 10.53 1.36 19.25
CA LEU A 58 9.62 0.37 18.67
C LEU A 58 8.31 1.01 18.16
N SER A 59 7.87 2.11 18.79
CA SER A 59 6.73 2.89 18.32
C SER A 59 6.96 3.51 16.96
N ASP A 60 8.17 4.02 16.68
CA ASP A 60 8.51 4.62 15.38
C ASP A 60 8.49 3.56 14.26
N GLN A 61 8.85 2.31 14.59
CA GLN A 61 8.85 1.19 13.66
C GLN A 61 7.42 0.74 13.30
N GLU A 62 6.51 0.66 14.26
CA GLU A 62 5.11 0.32 13.95
C GLU A 62 4.40 1.45 13.19
N GLU A 63 4.68 2.71 13.55
CA GLU A 63 4.19 3.86 12.80
C GLU A 63 4.66 3.79 11.33
N ASN A 64 5.93 3.44 11.12
CA ASN A 64 6.49 3.24 9.78
C ASN A 64 5.77 2.14 9.00
N TYR A 65 5.55 0.98 9.62
CA TYR A 65 4.84 -0.13 8.98
C TYR A 65 3.42 0.29 8.61
N SER A 66 2.73 0.99 9.51
CA SER A 66 1.40 1.53 9.25
C SER A 66 1.36 2.46 8.04
N LEU A 67 2.31 3.39 7.93
CA LEU A 67 2.42 4.30 6.77
C LEU A 67 2.73 3.55 5.46
N ASN A 68 3.50 2.47 5.51
CA ASN A 68 3.80 1.67 4.33
C ASN A 68 2.61 0.77 3.91
N ARG A 69 1.75 0.36 4.85
CA ARG A 69 0.52 -0.41 4.57
C ARG A 69 -0.60 0.47 3.99
N ARG A 70 -0.47 0.90 2.72
CA ARG A 70 -1.39 1.86 2.09
C ARG A 70 -1.86 1.49 0.67
N VAL A 71 -2.86 2.23 0.20
CA VAL A 71 -3.22 2.35 -1.22
C VAL A 71 -3.08 3.81 -1.63
N SER A 72 -2.46 4.07 -2.79
CA SER A 72 -2.36 5.41 -3.37
C SER A 72 -3.21 5.45 -4.64
N ILE A 73 -4.05 6.47 -4.75
CA ILE A 73 -4.89 6.73 -5.92
C ILE A 73 -4.31 7.96 -6.59
N LEU A 74 -4.03 7.87 -7.89
CA LEU A 74 -3.57 8.98 -8.72
C LEU A 74 -4.70 9.30 -9.70
N THR A 75 -5.01 10.58 -9.83
CA THR A 75 -6.00 11.10 -10.77
C THR A 75 -5.31 12.16 -11.61
N ASP A 76 -5.60 12.20 -12.90
CA ASP A 76 -5.14 13.26 -13.79
C ASP A 76 -5.95 14.55 -13.58
#